data_AF-A0A265B5F2-F1
#
_entry.id   AF-A0A265B5F2-F1
#
_cell.length_a   1.000
_cell.length_b   1.000
_cell.length_c   1.000
_cell.angle_alpha   90.00
_cell.angle_beta   90.00
_cell.angle_gamma   90.00
#
_symmetry.space_group_name_H-M   'P 1'
#
loop_
_entity.id
_entity.type
_entity.pdbx_description
1 polymer ?
#
loop_
_entity_poly.entity_id
_entity_poly.type
_entity_poly.pdbx_seq_one_letter_code
_entity_poly.pdbx_strand_id
1 'polypeptide(L)'
;MSKHNLIIYSLLLAAAPISVLADSSTTSAATVGMFSPPTAPSVGHRPKKPRVVFQFVNEKGQALVYDTDYAPVSGTTLNKYLLWDARDPDTDYFQASETSTMTCTYYLVNRDGSQHKVKREKPCEYRFDFKEEHVGSKLKLELYNETDMASASGYTPVPTVSAPFYVETKVIVNMPPDLAIVDIDKPVLLPGESAIVKLIFKDKDNNPINDLEIMRYRDYNHGGEWDISFVKKGSNPGEYIHTVTYKGANGSRDPKVFLEYKHLGVFLLSKKIMITGK
;
A
#
# COMPACT_ATOMS: atom_id res chain seq x y z
N MET A 1 -39.45 22.93 -54.15
CA MET A 1 -38.17 23.68 -54.04
C MET A 1 -37.18 22.69 -53.42
N SER A 2 -35.99 22.33 -53.94
CA SER A 2 -34.97 23.01 -54.72
C SER A 2 -34.16 22.00 -55.56
N LYS A 3 -33.40 22.51 -56.54
CA LYS A 3 -32.63 21.79 -57.57
C LYS A 3 -31.16 21.52 -57.13
N HIS A 4 -30.69 20.30 -57.40
CA HIS A 4 -29.45 19.88 -58.09
C HIS A 4 -28.08 20.55 -57.77
N ASN A 5 -27.05 19.74 -57.43
CA ASN A 5 -25.95 19.34 -58.34
C ASN A 5 -24.79 18.70 -57.55
N LEU A 6 -24.49 17.42 -57.83
CA LEU A 6 -23.33 16.68 -57.31
C LEU A 6 -22.34 16.55 -58.46
N ILE A 7 -21.20 17.24 -58.38
CA ILE A 7 -20.13 17.17 -59.39
C ILE A 7 -19.03 16.25 -58.85
N ILE A 8 -18.84 15.14 -59.55
CA ILE A 8 -17.75 14.18 -59.36
C ILE A 8 -16.57 14.66 -60.20
N TYR A 9 -15.38 14.82 -59.61
CA TYR A 9 -14.14 14.94 -60.36
C TYR A 9 -13.18 13.81 -59.98
N SER A 10 -13.02 12.90 -60.92
CA SER A 10 -11.93 11.94 -61.03
C SER A 10 -11.07 12.36 -62.21
N LEU A 11 -9.74 12.47 -62.05
CA LEU A 11 -8.82 12.27 -63.17
C LEU A 11 -7.41 11.85 -62.72
N LEU A 12 -6.85 10.92 -63.50
CA LEU A 12 -5.65 10.12 -63.32
C LEU A 12 -4.31 10.82 -63.66
N LEU A 13 -3.24 10.32 -63.01
CA LEU A 13 -1.86 9.99 -63.49
C LEU A 13 -1.28 10.65 -64.76
N ALA A 14 -0.05 11.18 -64.65
CA ALA A 14 1.07 10.87 -65.56
C ALA A 14 2.42 11.32 -64.95
N ALA A 15 3.47 10.53 -65.18
CA ALA A 15 4.81 10.63 -64.61
C ALA A 15 5.85 11.23 -65.57
N ALA A 16 6.81 12.00 -65.01
CA ALA A 16 8.23 12.24 -65.37
C ALA A 16 8.64 12.64 -66.82
N PRO A 17 9.90 13.07 -67.10
CA PRO A 17 10.90 13.82 -66.31
C PRO A 17 11.34 15.12 -67.05
N ILE A 18 11.93 16.10 -66.34
CA ILE A 18 12.76 17.12 -67.01
C ILE A 18 14.10 17.21 -66.27
N SER A 19 15.12 16.64 -66.87
CA SER A 19 16.52 16.83 -66.53
C SER A 19 16.91 18.28 -66.84
N VAL A 20 17.52 19.00 -65.89
CA VAL A 20 18.27 20.22 -66.21
C VAL A 20 19.64 20.14 -65.55
N LEU A 21 20.62 20.39 -66.42
CA LEU A 21 22.06 20.29 -66.28
C LEU A 21 22.63 20.81 -64.96
N ALA A 22 23.52 20.00 -64.37
CA ALA A 22 24.58 20.51 -63.52
C ALA A 22 25.70 21.07 -64.43
N ASP A 23 26.07 22.33 -64.24
CA ASP A 23 27.48 22.70 -64.42
C ASP A 23 27.89 23.87 -63.50
N SER A 24 28.90 23.54 -62.71
CA SER A 24 29.91 24.35 -62.02
C SER A 24 29.69 25.85 -61.77
N SER A 25 29.67 26.21 -60.48
CA SER A 25 30.76 27.02 -59.91
C SER A 25 30.64 27.14 -58.39
N THR A 26 31.76 26.84 -57.73
CA THR A 26 32.00 26.96 -56.30
C THR A 26 31.92 28.42 -55.85
N THR A 27 30.97 28.78 -54.97
CA THR A 27 31.16 29.60 -53.76
C THR A 27 29.82 30.02 -53.14
N SER A 28 29.23 29.15 -52.31
CA SER A 28 28.26 29.57 -51.28
C SER A 28 27.97 28.43 -50.32
N ALA A 29 28.70 28.39 -49.21
CA ALA A 29 28.23 27.75 -47.98
C ALA A 29 27.14 28.64 -47.35
N ALA A 30 26.01 28.73 -48.03
CA ALA A 30 24.78 29.32 -47.54
C ALA A 30 23.65 28.72 -48.39
N THR A 31 22.54 28.35 -47.76
CA THR A 31 21.25 28.00 -48.40
C THR A 31 21.00 26.54 -48.83
N VAL A 32 21.38 25.52 -48.04
CA VAL A 32 20.87 24.13 -48.21
C VAL A 32 20.14 23.60 -46.97
N GLY A 33 19.51 24.47 -46.18
CA GLY A 33 18.86 24.08 -44.92
C GLY A 33 17.41 24.53 -44.74
N MET A 34 16.75 25.08 -45.76
CA MET A 34 15.54 25.89 -45.56
C MET A 34 14.19 25.19 -45.86
N PHE A 35 14.18 23.88 -46.10
CA PHE A 35 12.94 23.14 -46.41
C PHE A 35 12.74 21.86 -45.61
N SER A 36 13.33 21.74 -44.43
CA SER A 36 12.76 20.86 -43.41
C SER A 36 11.65 21.63 -42.71
N PRO A 37 10.42 21.09 -42.57
CA PRO A 37 9.48 21.60 -41.60
C PRO A 37 10.23 21.72 -40.25
N PRO A 38 10.05 22.80 -39.46
CA PRO A 38 10.59 22.80 -38.12
C PRO A 38 10.06 21.53 -37.45
N THR A 39 10.97 20.64 -37.03
CA THR A 39 10.61 19.47 -36.25
C THR A 39 9.76 20.00 -35.12
N ALA A 40 8.48 19.59 -35.05
CA ALA A 40 7.61 20.03 -33.96
C ALA A 40 8.37 19.79 -32.63
N PRO A 41 8.32 20.73 -31.67
CA PRO A 41 9.01 20.55 -30.41
C PRO A 41 8.60 19.19 -29.85
N SER A 42 9.59 18.39 -29.48
CA SER A 42 9.33 17.09 -28.88
C SER A 42 8.49 17.32 -27.63
N VAL A 43 7.42 16.55 -27.46
CA VAL A 43 6.59 16.61 -26.25
C VAL A 43 7.27 15.77 -25.18
N GLY A 44 7.45 16.32 -23.97
CA GLY A 44 8.13 15.60 -22.89
C GLY A 44 7.28 14.42 -22.42
N HIS A 45 7.89 13.36 -21.88
CA HIS A 45 7.12 12.22 -21.39
C HIS A 45 6.53 12.52 -20.03
N ARG A 46 5.34 11.98 -19.77
CA ARG A 46 4.78 12.00 -18.42
C ARG A 46 5.61 11.09 -17.52
N PRO A 47 5.98 11.51 -16.29
CA PRO A 47 6.58 10.61 -15.33
C PRO A 47 5.69 9.41 -15.06
N LYS A 48 6.30 8.25 -14.87
CA LYS A 48 5.56 7.01 -14.60
C LYS A 48 4.79 7.12 -13.30
N LYS A 49 3.63 6.47 -13.25
CA LYS A 49 2.83 6.37 -12.02
C LYS A 49 3.55 5.46 -11.01
N PRO A 50 3.80 5.92 -9.77
CA PRO A 50 4.42 5.08 -8.77
C PRO A 50 3.46 3.99 -8.27
N ARG A 51 4.03 2.88 -7.81
CA ARG A 51 3.36 1.84 -7.02
C ARG A 51 4.24 1.49 -5.84
N VAL A 52 3.64 1.51 -4.65
CA VAL A 52 4.34 1.27 -3.39
C VAL A 52 3.56 0.27 -2.55
N VAL A 53 4.28 -0.69 -1.98
CA VAL A 53 3.79 -1.53 -0.88
C VAL A 53 4.50 -1.07 0.38
N PHE A 54 3.73 -0.90 1.44
CA PHE A 54 4.24 -0.51 2.76
C PHE A 54 4.26 -1.71 3.69
N GLN A 55 5.06 -1.58 4.74
CA GLN A 55 5.10 -2.48 5.88
C GLN A 55 4.97 -1.68 7.17
N PHE A 56 4.40 -2.30 8.19
CA PHE A 56 4.50 -1.79 9.55
C PHE A 56 5.80 -2.28 10.19
N VAL A 57 6.49 -1.41 10.91
CA VAL A 57 7.67 -1.76 11.70
C VAL A 57 7.47 -1.33 13.16
N ASN A 58 8.11 -2.05 14.08
CA ASN A 58 8.16 -1.65 15.49
C ASN A 58 9.22 -0.56 15.73
N GLU A 59 9.32 -0.09 16.98
CA GLU A 59 10.32 0.91 17.42
C GLU A 59 11.77 0.52 17.14
N LYS A 60 12.06 -0.78 17.02
CA LYS A 60 13.39 -1.33 16.69
C LYS A 60 13.62 -1.46 15.18
N GLY A 61 12.67 -1.02 14.35
CA GLY A 61 12.71 -1.14 12.90
C GLY A 61 12.45 -2.55 12.35
N GLN A 62 12.00 -3.49 13.19
CA GLN A 62 11.71 -4.85 12.75
C GLN A 62 10.35 -4.89 12.04
N ALA A 63 10.30 -5.53 10.87
CA ALA A 63 9.06 -5.71 10.11
C ALA A 63 8.04 -6.54 10.91
N LEU A 64 6.81 -6.03 10.94
CA LEU A 64 5.68 -6.65 11.62
C LEU A 64 4.80 -7.37 10.60
N VAL A 65 4.31 -6.62 9.59
CA VAL A 65 3.53 -7.15 8.47
C VAL A 65 3.78 -6.31 7.20
N TYR A 66 3.67 -6.93 6.04
CA TYR A 66 3.88 -6.35 4.70
C TYR A 66 2.57 -5.98 4.01
N ASP A 67 1.68 -5.24 4.67
CA ASP A 67 0.43 -4.70 4.09
C ASP A 67 -0.12 -3.56 4.95
N THR A 68 -0.96 -2.70 4.38
CA THR A 68 -1.76 -1.65 5.04
C THR A 68 -3.17 -2.09 5.43
N ASP A 69 -3.57 -3.32 5.12
CA ASP A 69 -4.88 -3.89 5.47
C ASP A 69 -5.11 -4.08 6.97
N TYR A 70 -4.07 -3.95 7.78
CA TYR A 70 -4.11 -4.07 9.23
C TYR A 70 -4.33 -2.73 9.94
N ALA A 71 -5.04 -2.75 11.07
CA ALA A 71 -5.18 -1.59 11.95
C ALA A 71 -3.82 -1.15 12.49
N PRO A 72 -3.31 0.05 12.15
CA PRO A 72 -2.07 0.54 12.74
C PRO A 72 -2.25 0.78 14.24
N VAL A 73 -1.20 0.55 15.02
CA VAL A 73 -1.18 0.80 16.46
C VAL A 73 -0.31 2.01 16.75
N SER A 74 -0.74 2.87 17.66
CA SER A 74 0.15 3.91 18.20
C SER A 74 1.47 3.29 18.70
N GLY A 75 2.61 3.85 18.27
CA GLY A 75 3.95 3.34 18.54
C GLY A 75 4.57 2.51 17.40
N THR A 76 3.81 2.17 16.35
CA THR A 76 4.37 1.57 15.13
C THR A 76 4.68 2.63 14.07
N THR A 77 5.47 2.24 13.07
CA THR A 77 5.82 3.10 11.94
C THR A 77 5.42 2.42 10.62
N LEU A 78 4.80 3.17 9.72
CA LEU A 78 4.67 2.78 8.32
C LEU A 78 5.98 3.06 7.59
N ASN A 79 6.50 2.09 6.86
CA ASN A 79 7.72 2.24 6.05
C ASN A 79 7.55 1.60 4.67
N LYS A 80 8.31 2.05 3.67
CA LYS A 80 8.34 1.42 2.35
C LYS A 80 8.88 0.00 2.43
N TYR A 81 8.18 -0.94 1.81
CA TYR A 81 8.66 -2.29 1.55
C TYR A 81 9.16 -2.43 0.10
N LEU A 82 8.29 -2.18 -0.87
CA LEU A 82 8.59 -2.30 -2.30
C LEU A 82 8.15 -1.04 -3.05
N LEU A 83 8.92 -0.65 -4.05
CA LEU A 83 8.63 0.45 -4.96
C LEU A 83 8.91 -0.02 -6.39
N TRP A 84 7.94 0.23 -7.26
CA TRP A 84 8.10 0.08 -8.70
C TRP A 84 7.19 1.05 -9.42
N ASP A 85 7.43 1.25 -10.70
CA ASP A 85 6.55 2.06 -11.53
C ASP A 85 5.50 1.18 -12.21
N ALA A 86 4.27 1.68 -12.29
CA ALA A 86 3.28 1.07 -13.16
C ALA A 86 3.74 1.22 -14.61
N ARG A 87 3.55 0.17 -15.43
CA ARG A 87 3.64 0.32 -16.88
C ARG A 87 2.63 1.38 -17.30
N ASP A 88 3.11 2.35 -18.05
CA ASP A 88 2.30 3.36 -18.68
C ASP A 88 2.60 3.28 -20.20
N PRO A 89 1.62 2.83 -21.01
CA PRO A 89 1.79 2.62 -22.45
C PRO A 89 2.28 3.87 -23.19
N ASP A 90 2.01 5.06 -22.66
CA ASP A 90 2.41 6.34 -23.24
C ASP A 90 3.90 6.68 -22.93
N THR A 91 4.57 5.87 -22.10
CA THR A 91 5.90 6.18 -21.52
C THR A 91 6.92 5.05 -21.66
N ASP A 92 6.61 3.97 -22.39
CA ASP A 92 7.51 2.82 -22.58
C ASP A 92 8.82 3.20 -23.32
N TYR A 93 8.90 4.42 -23.86
CA TYR A 93 10.06 4.98 -24.57
C TYR A 93 10.55 6.31 -23.97
N PHE A 94 10.77 6.38 -22.66
CA PHE A 94 11.53 7.51 -22.08
C PHE A 94 12.86 7.68 -22.83
N GLN A 95 13.17 8.90 -23.26
CA GLN A 95 14.56 9.24 -23.58
C GLN A 95 15.36 9.24 -22.28
N ALA A 96 16.58 8.69 -22.32
CA ALA A 96 17.40 8.40 -21.13
C ALA A 96 17.76 9.61 -20.24
N SER A 97 17.43 10.84 -20.65
CA SER A 97 17.80 12.07 -19.95
C SER A 97 16.70 12.68 -19.07
N GLU A 98 15.41 12.37 -19.28
CA GLU A 98 14.32 12.93 -18.46
C GLU A 98 14.24 12.23 -17.10
N THR A 99 14.31 12.99 -16.00
CA THR A 99 14.24 12.47 -14.63
C THR A 99 13.03 13.01 -13.89
N SER A 100 12.64 12.31 -12.82
CA SER A 100 11.54 12.73 -11.96
C SER A 100 11.82 12.42 -10.49
N THR A 101 11.30 13.27 -9.62
CA THR A 101 11.40 13.12 -8.16
C THR A 101 10.05 12.76 -7.56
N MET A 102 10.02 11.71 -6.73
CA MET A 102 8.80 11.30 -6.02
C MET A 102 8.41 12.34 -4.96
N THR A 103 7.14 12.73 -4.99
CA THR A 103 6.50 13.54 -3.95
C THR A 103 5.45 12.69 -3.24
N CYS A 104 5.38 12.81 -1.91
CA CYS A 104 4.30 12.19 -1.15
C CYS A 104 3.66 13.15 -0.15
N THR A 105 2.35 13.04 0.01
CA THR A 105 1.56 13.83 0.95
C THR A 105 0.74 12.90 1.83
N TYR A 106 0.90 13.07 3.14
CA TYR A 106 0.24 12.28 4.18
C TYR A 106 -0.92 13.09 4.74
N TYR A 107 -2.09 12.45 4.79
CA TYR A 107 -3.31 13.00 5.34
C TYR A 107 -3.82 12.11 6.46
N LEU A 108 -4.30 12.70 7.54
CA LEU A 108 -5.15 12.01 8.50
C LEU A 108 -6.61 12.25 8.12
N VAL A 109 -7.36 11.15 8.02
CA VAL A 109 -8.79 11.15 7.71
C VAL A 109 -9.55 10.80 8.98
N ASN A 110 -10.32 11.75 9.49
CA ASN A 110 -11.11 11.55 10.72
C ASN A 110 -12.36 10.71 10.45
N ARG A 111 -13.06 10.31 11.52
CA ARG A 111 -14.30 9.52 11.45
C ARG A 111 -15.42 10.20 10.65
N ASP A 112 -15.45 11.53 10.63
CA ASP A 112 -16.41 12.33 9.85
C ASP A 112 -16.02 12.47 8.36
N GLY A 113 -14.89 11.90 7.96
CA GLY A 113 -14.36 11.97 6.59
C GLY A 113 -13.53 13.22 6.29
N SER A 114 -13.38 14.14 7.25
CA SER A 114 -12.50 15.31 7.09
C SER A 114 -11.04 14.88 6.93
N GLN A 115 -10.33 15.49 5.98
CA GLN A 115 -8.93 15.17 5.67
C GLN A 115 -8.03 16.35 6.06
N HIS A 116 -7.01 16.07 6.86
CA HIS A 116 -6.02 17.06 7.28
C HIS A 116 -4.64 16.64 6.79
N LYS A 117 -4.00 17.50 6.01
CA LYS A 117 -2.62 17.28 5.57
C LYS A 117 -1.69 17.39 6.78
N VAL A 118 -0.90 16.35 7.02
CA VAL A 118 0.03 16.28 8.16
C VAL A 118 1.47 16.49 7.72
N LYS A 119 1.86 15.92 6.58
CA LYS A 119 3.23 15.99 6.06
C LYS A 119 3.23 15.99 4.54
N ARG A 120 4.20 16.67 3.93
CA ARG A 120 4.52 16.52 2.50
C ARG A 120 6.03 16.46 2.35
N GLU A 121 6.49 15.53 1.53
CA GLU A 121 7.92 15.25 1.32
C GLU A 121 8.23 15.25 -0.18
N LYS A 122 9.40 15.79 -0.53
CA LYS A 122 10.01 15.70 -1.85
C LYS A 122 11.54 15.82 -1.68
N PRO A 123 12.33 14.75 -1.89
CA PRO A 123 11.91 13.39 -2.22
C PRO A 123 11.13 12.72 -1.07
N CYS A 124 10.26 11.77 -1.39
CA CYS A 124 9.52 11.00 -0.38
C CYS A 124 10.45 10.10 0.46
N GLU A 125 10.30 10.14 1.78
CA GLU A 125 11.02 9.27 2.73
C GLU A 125 10.23 7.99 3.06
N TYR A 126 8.94 7.97 2.71
CA TYR A 126 8.03 6.83 2.88
C TYR A 126 7.84 6.38 4.33
N ARG A 127 8.00 7.31 5.28
CA ARG A 127 7.94 7.03 6.71
C ARG A 127 6.84 7.82 7.39
N PHE A 128 5.99 7.12 8.14
CA PHE A 128 4.99 7.74 9.00
C PHE A 128 4.90 7.04 10.35
N ASP A 129 5.21 7.76 11.43
CA ASP A 129 5.13 7.22 12.80
C ASP A 129 3.71 7.42 13.35
N PHE A 130 3.04 6.34 13.77
CA PHE A 130 1.71 6.40 14.36
C PHE A 130 1.81 6.78 15.83
N LYS A 131 1.15 7.88 16.22
CA LYS A 131 1.15 8.40 17.59
C LYS A 131 -0.24 8.26 18.20
N GLU A 132 -0.33 8.40 19.52
CA GLU A 132 -1.62 8.33 20.22
C GLU A 132 -2.60 9.42 19.74
N GLU A 133 -2.10 10.61 19.39
CA GLU A 133 -2.92 11.71 18.84
C GLU A 133 -3.57 11.39 17.49
N HIS A 134 -3.12 10.35 16.79
CA HIS A 134 -3.69 9.92 15.50
C HIS A 134 -4.81 8.87 15.65
N VAL A 135 -5.08 8.40 16.87
CA VAL A 135 -6.04 7.33 17.15
C VAL A 135 -7.45 7.75 16.75
N GLY A 136 -8.17 6.84 16.09
CA GLY A 136 -9.51 7.08 15.56
C GLY A 136 -9.54 7.64 14.14
N SER A 137 -8.40 8.09 13.61
CA SER A 137 -8.24 8.51 12.21
C SER A 137 -7.65 7.38 11.36
N LYS A 138 -7.75 7.50 10.04
CA LYS A 138 -6.99 6.69 9.08
C LYS A 138 -5.84 7.51 8.51
N LEU A 139 -4.76 6.86 8.11
CA LEU A 139 -3.75 7.49 7.27
C LEU A 139 -4.11 7.30 5.81
N LYS A 140 -4.19 8.38 5.05
CA LYS A 140 -4.24 8.37 3.58
C LYS A 140 -2.96 8.97 3.04
N LEU A 141 -2.30 8.27 2.12
CA LEU A 141 -1.08 8.69 1.48
C LEU A 141 -1.32 8.87 -0.01
N GLU A 142 -0.88 9.99 -0.54
CA GLU A 142 -0.87 10.33 -1.96
C GLU A 142 0.58 10.37 -2.45
N LEU A 143 0.90 9.61 -3.49
CA LEU A 143 2.23 9.59 -4.12
C LEU A 143 2.12 9.90 -5.61
N TYR A 144 3.05 10.70 -6.12
CA TYR A 144 3.19 10.95 -7.55
C TYR A 144 4.62 11.42 -7.86
N ASN A 145 5.07 11.19 -9.09
CA ASN A 145 6.35 11.66 -9.58
C ASN A 145 6.19 13.07 -10.18
N GLU A 146 7.09 13.99 -9.82
CA GLU A 146 7.19 15.33 -10.41
C GLU A 146 8.40 15.37 -11.35
N THR A 147 8.22 15.84 -12.59
CA THR A 147 9.31 15.96 -13.57
C THR A 147 10.36 16.96 -13.09
N ASP A 148 11.63 16.60 -13.22
CA ASP A 148 12.72 17.53 -12.94
C ASP A 148 12.93 18.42 -14.17
N MET A 149 12.36 19.63 -14.17
CA MET A 149 12.31 20.52 -15.35
C MET A 149 13.67 20.76 -16.02
N ALA A 150 14.77 20.76 -15.26
CA ALA A 150 16.12 20.91 -15.81
C ALA A 150 16.54 19.76 -16.75
N SER A 151 15.96 18.57 -16.57
CA SER A 151 16.21 17.38 -17.38
C SER A 151 15.41 17.35 -18.70
N ALA A 152 14.40 18.21 -18.83
CA ALA A 152 13.45 18.26 -19.94
C ALA A 152 13.49 19.60 -20.72
N SER A 153 14.63 20.29 -20.71
CA SER A 153 14.79 21.65 -21.25
C SER A 153 14.51 21.81 -22.76
N GLY A 154 14.47 20.72 -23.52
CA GLY A 154 14.19 20.70 -24.96
C GLY A 154 12.73 20.41 -25.36
N TYR A 155 11.83 20.25 -24.39
CA TYR A 155 10.49 19.72 -24.61
C TYR A 155 9.40 20.75 -24.28
N THR A 156 8.37 20.90 -25.14
CA THR A 156 7.21 21.77 -24.84
C THR A 156 5.91 21.23 -25.47
N PRO A 157 4.83 21.01 -24.68
CA PRO A 157 4.76 21.08 -23.22
C PRO A 157 5.45 19.89 -22.54
N VAL A 158 5.93 20.09 -21.31
CA VAL A 158 6.41 19.00 -20.43
C VAL A 158 5.30 18.66 -19.44
N PRO A 159 4.74 17.45 -19.46
CA PRO A 159 3.86 17.00 -18.38
C PRO A 159 4.63 17.06 -17.05
N THR A 160 4.09 17.76 -16.07
CA THR A 160 4.81 18.06 -14.82
C THR A 160 4.68 16.97 -13.76
N VAL A 161 3.64 16.13 -13.85
CA VAL A 161 3.31 15.13 -12.83
C VAL A 161 2.78 13.81 -13.39
N SER A 162 3.11 12.70 -12.72
CA SER A 162 2.49 11.39 -12.97
C SER A 162 1.03 11.36 -12.55
N ALA A 163 0.33 10.28 -12.88
CA ALA A 163 -0.93 9.98 -12.20
C ALA A 163 -0.64 9.65 -10.72
N PRO A 164 -1.51 10.06 -9.77
CA PRO A 164 -1.30 9.76 -8.37
C PRO A 164 -1.62 8.28 -8.05
N PHE A 165 -0.93 7.78 -7.02
CA PHE A 165 -1.19 6.52 -6.35
C PHE A 165 -1.61 6.80 -4.91
N TYR A 166 -2.63 6.09 -4.44
CA TYR A 166 -3.19 6.29 -3.11
C TYR A 166 -3.10 5.01 -2.29
N VAL A 167 -2.78 5.18 -1.01
CA VAL A 167 -2.83 4.13 0.00
C VAL A 167 -3.65 4.65 1.18
N GLU A 168 -4.55 3.84 1.73
CA GLU A 168 -5.31 4.18 2.92
C GLU A 168 -5.23 3.04 3.92
N THR A 169 -4.92 3.34 5.18
CA THR A 169 -4.89 2.35 6.26
C THR A 169 -6.28 2.10 6.84
N LYS A 170 -6.43 1.03 7.61
CA LYS A 170 -7.53 0.93 8.59
C LYS A 170 -7.40 2.03 9.65
N VAL A 171 -8.43 2.16 10.48
CA VAL A 171 -8.46 3.11 11.59
C VAL A 171 -7.31 2.81 12.54
N ILE A 172 -6.56 3.85 12.91
CA ILE A 172 -5.46 3.78 13.86
C ILE A 172 -6.06 3.55 15.24
N VAL A 173 -5.56 2.55 15.95
CA VAL A 173 -6.10 2.12 17.25
C VAL A 173 -5.08 2.37 18.35
N ASN A 174 -5.60 2.68 19.55
CA ASN A 174 -4.83 2.56 20.78
C ASN A 174 -5.17 1.21 21.42
N MET A 175 -4.17 0.36 21.62
CA MET A 175 -4.34 -0.94 22.28
C MET A 175 -3.64 -0.94 23.63
N PRO A 176 -4.31 -0.49 24.70
CA PRO A 176 -3.81 -0.70 26.04
C PRO A 176 -3.85 -2.21 26.38
N PRO A 177 -2.76 -2.77 26.94
CA PRO A 177 -2.57 -4.21 27.16
C PRO A 177 -3.53 -4.85 28.18
N ASP A 178 -4.32 -4.05 28.90
CA ASP A 178 -5.19 -4.47 30.00
C ASP A 178 -6.71 -4.33 29.71
N LEU A 179 -7.11 -3.87 28.52
CA LEU A 179 -8.54 -3.67 28.20
C LEU A 179 -9.21 -4.84 27.48
N ALA A 180 -8.47 -5.89 27.16
CA ALA A 180 -9.05 -7.08 26.57
C ALA A 180 -9.75 -7.92 27.63
N ILE A 181 -11.07 -8.05 27.54
CA ILE A 181 -11.81 -8.97 28.39
C ILE A 181 -11.58 -10.38 27.82
N VAL A 182 -11.08 -11.27 28.68
CA VAL A 182 -10.87 -12.68 28.35
C VAL A 182 -11.90 -13.50 29.10
N ASP A 183 -12.63 -14.34 28.36
CA ASP A 183 -13.53 -15.34 28.91
C ASP A 183 -13.13 -16.73 28.40
N ILE A 184 -13.08 -17.71 29.30
CA ILE A 184 -12.73 -19.10 28.99
C ILE A 184 -13.82 -19.95 29.61
N ASP A 185 -14.55 -20.66 28.76
CA ASP A 185 -15.65 -21.51 29.21
C ASP A 185 -15.18 -22.69 30.06
N LYS A 186 -14.02 -23.27 29.73
CA LYS A 186 -13.43 -24.44 30.38
C LYS A 186 -11.92 -24.25 30.61
N PRO A 187 -11.47 -23.94 31.83
CA PRO A 187 -10.04 -23.87 32.14
C PRO A 187 -9.40 -25.26 32.32
N VAL A 188 -10.19 -26.32 32.41
CA VAL A 188 -9.74 -27.72 32.54
C VAL A 188 -10.48 -28.57 31.52
N LEU A 189 -9.76 -29.43 30.79
CA LEU A 189 -10.30 -30.29 29.74
C LEU A 189 -9.94 -31.76 29.96
N LEU A 190 -10.92 -32.65 29.77
CA LEU A 190 -10.70 -34.08 29.59
C LEU A 190 -10.35 -34.39 28.12
N PRO A 191 -9.77 -35.57 27.81
CA PRO A 191 -9.41 -35.92 26.44
C PRO A 191 -10.65 -35.92 25.53
N GLY A 192 -10.56 -35.19 24.42
CA GLY A 192 -11.66 -34.97 23.47
C GLY A 192 -12.50 -33.72 23.75
N GLU A 193 -12.33 -33.06 24.90
CA GLU A 193 -13.02 -31.79 25.18
C GLU A 193 -12.30 -30.59 24.56
N SER A 194 -13.10 -29.58 24.24
CA SER A 194 -12.63 -28.28 23.75
C SER A 194 -13.04 -27.16 24.72
N ALA A 195 -12.14 -26.18 24.86
CA ALA A 195 -12.41 -24.87 25.44
C ALA A 195 -12.53 -23.83 24.34
N ILE A 196 -13.40 -22.86 24.56
CA ILE A 196 -13.56 -21.66 23.77
C ILE A 196 -12.99 -20.50 24.59
N VAL A 197 -11.90 -19.92 24.10
CA VAL A 197 -11.35 -18.67 24.59
C VAL A 197 -11.94 -17.53 23.78
N LYS A 198 -12.69 -16.64 24.44
CA LYS A 198 -13.20 -15.40 23.86
C LYS A 198 -12.31 -14.25 24.30
N LEU A 199 -11.90 -13.45 23.33
CA LEU A 199 -11.12 -12.24 23.51
C LEU A 199 -11.98 -11.07 23.03
N ILE A 200 -12.23 -10.08 23.88
CA ILE A 200 -13.01 -8.89 23.53
C ILE A 200 -12.11 -7.68 23.63
N PHE A 201 -11.74 -7.09 22.50
CA PHE A 201 -10.87 -5.92 22.43
C PHE A 201 -11.65 -4.63 22.31
N LYS A 202 -11.27 -3.67 23.14
CA LYS A 202 -11.82 -2.32 23.14
C LYS A 202 -10.70 -1.28 23.22
N ASP A 203 -10.96 -0.12 22.63
CA ASP A 203 -10.09 1.04 22.79
C ASP A 203 -10.28 1.69 24.18
N LYS A 204 -9.49 2.73 24.46
CA LYS A 204 -9.56 3.49 25.72
C LYS A 204 -10.92 4.13 26.00
N ASP A 205 -11.72 4.34 24.96
CA ASP A 205 -13.05 4.94 25.03
C ASP A 205 -14.16 3.87 25.04
N ASN A 206 -13.80 2.59 25.26
CA ASN A 206 -14.69 1.43 25.33
C ASN A 206 -15.38 1.08 23.99
N ASN A 207 -14.87 1.57 22.86
CA ASN A 207 -15.35 1.16 21.53
C ASN A 207 -14.72 -0.18 21.12
N PRO A 208 -15.48 -1.09 20.49
CA PRO A 208 -14.95 -2.36 20.01
C PRO A 208 -13.92 -2.19 18.89
N ILE A 209 -12.84 -2.99 18.92
CA ILE A 209 -11.80 -2.99 17.88
C ILE A 209 -11.97 -4.19 16.94
N ASN A 210 -12.50 -3.95 15.74
CA ASN A 210 -12.95 -5.00 14.82
C ASN A 210 -11.90 -5.51 13.83
N ASP A 211 -10.80 -4.78 13.63
CA ASP A 211 -9.83 -5.04 12.56
C ASP A 211 -8.45 -5.41 13.08
N LEU A 212 -8.43 -6.18 14.18
CA LEU A 212 -7.21 -6.80 14.68
C LEU A 212 -7.00 -8.13 13.98
N GLU A 213 -5.86 -8.28 13.32
CA GLU A 213 -5.31 -9.60 13.05
C GLU A 213 -4.62 -10.09 14.32
N ILE A 214 -5.20 -11.11 14.93
CA ILE A 214 -4.69 -11.67 16.17
C ILE A 214 -3.83 -12.87 15.82
N MET A 215 -2.52 -12.68 15.93
CA MET A 215 -1.58 -13.78 15.83
C MET A 215 -1.50 -14.50 17.18
N ARG A 216 -1.61 -15.82 17.11
CA ARG A 216 -1.18 -16.70 18.19
C ARG A 216 0.35 -16.68 18.24
N TYR A 217 0.92 -16.01 19.24
CA TYR A 217 2.36 -15.76 19.28
C TYR A 217 3.16 -16.96 19.76
N ARG A 218 2.63 -17.70 20.73
CA ARG A 218 3.33 -18.84 21.32
C ARG A 218 2.37 -19.76 22.06
N ASP A 219 2.52 -21.07 21.81
CA ASP A 219 1.93 -22.12 22.64
C ASP A 219 3.08 -22.80 23.38
N TYR A 220 3.10 -22.68 24.70
CA TYR A 220 3.99 -23.50 25.52
C TYR A 220 3.18 -24.66 26.06
N ASN A 221 3.39 -25.84 25.48
CA ASN A 221 2.81 -27.08 25.96
C ASN A 221 3.77 -27.69 26.99
N HIS A 222 3.32 -27.79 28.24
CA HIS A 222 4.00 -28.58 29.25
C HIS A 222 3.49 -30.02 29.19
N GLY A 223 3.79 -30.68 28.07
CA GLY A 223 3.27 -32.01 27.75
C GLY A 223 1.77 -32.02 27.41
N GLY A 224 1.24 -33.21 27.14
CA GLY A 224 -0.09 -33.35 26.53
C GLY A 224 -0.08 -33.13 25.02
N GLU A 225 -1.08 -33.68 24.36
CA GLU A 225 -1.38 -33.43 22.95
C GLU A 225 -2.56 -32.47 22.87
N TRP A 226 -2.40 -31.41 22.09
CA TRP A 226 -3.32 -30.29 21.99
C TRP A 226 -3.56 -29.94 20.53
N ASP A 227 -4.81 -29.66 20.20
CA ASP A 227 -5.23 -29.18 18.88
C ASP A 227 -5.78 -27.76 19.04
N ILE A 228 -5.06 -26.81 18.46
CA ILE A 228 -5.22 -25.38 18.72
C ILE A 228 -5.51 -24.70 17.38
N SER A 229 -6.74 -24.21 17.24
CA SER A 229 -7.23 -23.58 16.02
C SER A 229 -6.55 -22.22 15.74
N PHE A 230 -6.84 -21.62 14.59
CA PHE A 230 -6.54 -20.19 14.38
C PHE A 230 -7.56 -19.32 15.10
N VAL A 231 -7.14 -18.13 15.53
CA VAL A 231 -8.06 -17.13 16.07
C VAL A 231 -8.94 -16.61 14.93
N LYS A 232 -10.26 -16.59 15.15
CA LYS A 232 -11.25 -16.10 14.18
C LYS A 232 -12.07 -14.96 14.78
N LYS A 233 -12.64 -14.10 13.94
CA LYS A 233 -13.61 -13.10 14.38
C LYS A 233 -14.83 -13.80 14.99
N GLY A 234 -15.29 -13.27 16.12
CA GLY A 234 -16.52 -13.67 16.79
C GLY A 234 -17.76 -13.07 16.13
N SER A 235 -18.92 -13.28 16.75
CA SER A 235 -20.19 -12.75 16.22
C SER A 235 -20.44 -11.31 16.65
N ASN A 236 -19.82 -10.88 17.75
CA ASN A 236 -19.98 -9.54 18.30
C ASN A 236 -18.82 -8.61 17.87
N PRO A 237 -19.05 -7.29 17.77
CA PRO A 237 -17.99 -6.33 17.54
C PRO A 237 -16.87 -6.43 18.58
N GLY A 238 -15.62 -6.45 18.12
CA GLY A 238 -14.42 -6.56 18.95
C GLY A 238 -14.16 -7.95 19.51
N GLU A 239 -15.03 -8.93 19.21
CA GLU A 239 -14.91 -10.30 19.69
C GLU A 239 -14.07 -11.15 18.75
N TYR A 240 -13.20 -11.96 19.33
CA TYR A 240 -12.40 -12.95 18.65
C TYR A 240 -12.43 -14.25 19.45
N ILE A 241 -12.45 -15.37 18.74
CA ILE A 241 -12.66 -16.69 19.30
C ILE A 241 -11.46 -17.57 18.94
N HIS A 242 -10.99 -18.32 19.93
CA HIS A 242 -9.94 -19.30 19.77
C HIS A 242 -10.34 -20.61 20.46
N THR A 243 -10.38 -21.70 19.69
CA THR A 243 -10.77 -23.02 20.19
C THR A 243 -9.53 -23.86 20.46
N VAL A 244 -9.48 -24.45 21.66
CA VAL A 244 -8.40 -25.31 22.14
C VAL A 244 -8.98 -26.65 22.53
N THR A 245 -8.49 -27.74 21.93
CA THR A 245 -8.96 -29.10 22.20
C THR A 245 -7.84 -29.91 22.80
N TYR A 246 -8.10 -30.58 23.92
CA TYR A 246 -7.15 -31.48 24.54
C TYR A 246 -7.33 -32.90 23.98
N LYS A 247 -6.27 -33.50 23.42
CA LYS A 247 -6.33 -34.84 22.79
C LYS A 247 -5.90 -35.95 23.75
N GLY A 248 -5.14 -35.62 24.80
CA GLY A 248 -4.73 -36.58 25.82
C GLY A 248 -3.35 -36.27 26.39
N ALA A 249 -2.96 -37.03 27.42
CA ALA A 249 -1.81 -36.68 28.25
C ALA A 249 -0.45 -36.87 27.56
N ASN A 250 -0.36 -37.74 26.55
CA ASN A 250 0.88 -38.09 25.85
C ASN A 250 2.09 -38.27 26.80
N GLY A 251 1.90 -39.04 27.87
CA GLY A 251 2.93 -39.29 28.90
C GLY A 251 3.17 -38.17 29.92
N SER A 252 2.50 -37.02 29.80
CA SER A 252 2.56 -35.93 30.78
C SER A 252 1.71 -36.22 32.01
N ARG A 253 2.24 -35.92 33.19
CA ARG A 253 1.49 -36.01 34.46
C ARG A 253 0.72 -34.73 34.80
N ASP A 254 1.03 -33.62 34.13
CA ASP A 254 0.44 -32.30 34.37
C ASP A 254 0.39 -31.50 33.06
N PRO A 255 -0.39 -31.97 32.06
CA PRO A 255 -0.45 -31.35 30.75
C PRO A 255 -1.09 -29.97 30.84
N LYS A 256 -0.39 -28.94 30.36
CA LYS A 256 -0.87 -27.56 30.31
C LYS A 256 -0.52 -26.92 28.98
N VAL A 257 -1.39 -26.03 28.52
CA VAL A 257 -1.11 -25.12 27.41
C VAL A 257 -1.25 -23.68 27.89
N PHE A 258 -0.25 -22.86 27.53
CA PHE A 258 -0.27 -21.42 27.75
C PHE A 258 -0.45 -20.70 26.43
N LEU A 259 -1.41 -19.76 26.38
CA LEU A 259 -1.75 -19.00 25.18
C LEU A 259 -1.34 -17.54 25.33
N GLU A 260 -0.63 -17.03 24.31
CA GLU A 260 -0.27 -15.61 24.16
C GLU A 260 -0.72 -15.07 22.80
N TYR A 261 -1.26 -13.86 22.80
CA TYR A 261 -1.78 -13.21 21.60
C TYR A 261 -1.04 -11.92 21.31
N LYS A 262 -0.81 -11.66 20.01
CA LYS A 262 -0.19 -10.42 19.52
C LYS A 262 -0.94 -9.84 18.34
N HIS A 263 -0.84 -8.53 18.19
CA HIS A 263 -1.17 -7.81 16.98
C HIS A 263 -0.06 -6.81 16.69
N LEU A 264 0.47 -6.83 15.47
CA LEU A 264 1.58 -5.95 15.06
C LEU A 264 2.72 -5.90 16.10
N GLY A 265 3.12 -7.06 16.60
CA GLY A 265 4.22 -7.20 17.58
C GLY A 265 3.88 -6.79 19.02
N VAL A 266 2.74 -6.13 19.26
CA VAL A 266 2.25 -5.73 20.58
C VAL A 266 1.52 -6.90 21.23
N PHE A 267 1.86 -7.22 22.48
CA PHE A 267 1.12 -8.21 23.26
C PHE A 267 -0.27 -7.66 23.60
N LEU A 268 -1.27 -8.47 23.28
CA LEU A 268 -2.68 -8.11 23.42
C LEU A 268 -3.21 -8.33 24.84
N LEU A 269 -2.47 -9.09 25.67
CA LEU A 269 -2.80 -9.39 27.05
C LEU A 269 -1.57 -9.18 27.93
N SER A 270 -1.75 -8.61 29.12
CA SER A 270 -0.71 -8.52 30.14
C SER A 270 -0.40 -9.87 30.81
N LYS A 271 -1.31 -10.84 30.74
CA LYS A 271 -1.17 -12.17 31.33
C LYS A 271 -1.43 -13.28 30.32
N LYS A 272 -0.69 -14.38 30.48
CA LYS A 272 -0.89 -15.63 29.74
C LYS A 272 -2.17 -16.31 30.19
N ILE A 273 -2.90 -16.89 29.25
CA ILE A 273 -4.03 -17.79 29.54
C ILE A 273 -3.49 -19.20 29.72
N MET A 274 -4.00 -19.93 30.70
CA MET A 274 -3.61 -21.31 30.99
C MET A 274 -4.85 -22.22 30.91
N ILE A 275 -4.71 -23.34 30.20
CA ILE A 275 -5.70 -24.43 30.17
C ILE A 275 -4.98 -25.72 30.58
N THR A 276 -5.61 -26.49 31.47
CA THR A 276 -5.04 -27.72 32.05
C THR A 276 -5.76 -28.95 31.49
N GLY A 277 -5.01 -29.96 31.06
CA GLY A 277 -5.54 -31.26 30.67
C GLY A 277 -5.60 -32.19 31.88
N LYS A 278 -6.63 -33.04 31.95
CA LYS A 278 -6.75 -34.11 32.96
C LYS A 278 -6.91 -35.47 32.33
#